data_AF-A0A3Q9HSL6-F1
#
_entry.id   AF-A0A3Q9HSL6-F1
#
_cell.length_a   1.000
_cell.length_b   1.000
_cell.length_c   1.000
_cell.angle_alpha   90.00
_cell.angle_beta   90.00
_cell.angle_gamma   90.00
#
_symmetry.space_group_name_H-M   'P 1'
#
loop_
_entity.id
_entity.type
_entity.pdbx_description
1 polymer ?
#
loop_
_entity_poly.entity_id
_entity_poly.type
_entity_poly.pdbx_seq_one_letter_code
_entity_poly.pdbx_strand_id
1 'polypeptide(L)'
;MSRVELSIIGVFVGVMCPLSLFVFGWWLVALLSVYNILNISDNVIVGIAFAGLGVGIILDILGLKNLISRFYTLELRWLVLVYIFWSCIAVAFFMGLPFGNIVLGIIAGVYIGRKHYYAGTSKDLFAMSARYVGIFAALITGILASAIGFMALNDRYTLRMIYSSVGLKPSSITDVANAILVGMGCVVLVVLQFWCTKFAAMFAFRLGKRVT
;
A
#
# COMPACT_ATOMS: atom_id res chain seq x y z
N MET A 1 -3.01 20.29 15.30
CA MET A 1 -2.63 20.08 13.89
C MET A 1 -2.51 21.41 13.18
N SER A 2 -1.58 21.54 12.22
CA SER A 2 -1.51 22.75 11.39
C SER A 2 -2.65 22.79 10.35
N ARG A 3 -3.00 23.98 9.84
CA ARG A 3 -4.04 24.12 8.80
C ARG A 3 -3.68 23.37 7.53
N VAL A 4 -2.40 23.42 7.12
CA VAL A 4 -1.89 22.73 5.93
C VAL A 4 -2.02 21.21 6.08
N GLU A 5 -1.67 20.67 7.25
CA GLU A 5 -1.79 19.24 7.54
C GLU A 5 -3.25 18.77 7.53
N LEU A 6 -4.17 19.57 8.07
CA LEU A 6 -5.60 19.30 8.00
C LEU A 6 -6.11 19.25 6.54
N SER A 7 -5.68 20.18 5.69
CA SER A 7 -6.04 20.18 4.27
C SER A 7 -5.49 18.95 3.54
N ILE A 8 -4.23 18.58 3.78
CA ILE A 8 -3.61 17.38 3.18
C ILE A 8 -4.36 16.12 3.61
N ILE A 9 -4.63 15.95 4.91
CA ILE A 9 -5.38 14.81 5.44
C ILE A 9 -6.79 14.81 4.85
N GLY A 10 -7.45 15.96 4.77
CA GLY A 10 -8.80 16.06 4.24
C GLY A 10 -8.90 15.64 2.77
N VAL A 11 -7.96 16.09 1.93
CA VAL A 11 -7.89 15.66 0.53
C VAL A 11 -7.57 14.17 0.43
N PHE A 12 -6.60 13.69 1.21
CA PHE A 12 -6.21 12.28 1.18
C PHE A 12 -7.36 11.36 1.58
N VAL A 13 -7.99 11.62 2.74
CA VAL A 13 -9.12 10.82 3.24
C VAL A 13 -10.33 10.95 2.31
N GLY A 14 -10.62 12.16 1.82
CA GLY A 14 -11.75 12.46 0.94
C GLY A 14 -11.62 11.88 -0.48
N VAL A 15 -10.43 11.42 -0.86
CA VAL A 15 -10.21 10.67 -2.11
C VAL A 15 -10.17 9.17 -1.81
N MET A 16 -9.57 8.78 -0.68
CA MET A 16 -9.40 7.38 -0.32
C MET A 16 -10.73 6.63 -0.21
N CYS A 17 -11.77 7.18 0.41
CA CYS A 17 -13.02 6.44 0.61
C CYS A 17 -13.76 6.16 -0.72
N PRO A 18 -14.03 7.16 -1.59
CA PRO A 18 -14.62 6.95 -2.90
C PRO A 18 -13.81 5.99 -3.77
N LEU A 19 -12.49 6.19 -3.81
CA LEU A 19 -11.62 5.36 -4.63
C LEU A 19 -11.57 3.92 -4.11
N SER A 20 -11.57 3.72 -2.79
CA SER A 20 -11.63 2.38 -2.19
C SER A 20 -12.90 1.65 -2.59
N LEU A 21 -14.07 2.30 -2.49
CA LEU A 21 -15.35 1.66 -2.83
C LEU A 21 -15.52 1.43 -4.33
N PHE A 22 -15.02 2.34 -5.17
CA PHE A 22 -14.97 2.14 -6.62
C PHE A 22 -14.16 0.89 -6.97
N VAL A 23 -12.92 0.80 -6.46
CA VAL A 23 -12.02 -0.31 -6.75
C VAL A 23 -12.52 -1.62 -6.14
N PHE A 24 -13.08 -1.57 -4.92
CA PHE A 24 -13.68 -2.74 -4.29
C PHE A 24 -14.88 -3.27 -5.09
N GLY A 25 -15.79 -2.38 -5.50
CA GLY A 25 -16.95 -2.75 -6.32
C GLY A 25 -16.53 -3.37 -7.66
N TRP A 26 -15.54 -2.77 -8.33
CA TRP A 26 -14.98 -3.31 -9.58
C TRP A 26 -14.43 -4.73 -9.39
N TRP A 27 -13.47 -4.90 -8.47
CA TRP A 27 -12.76 -6.18 -8.33
C TRP A 27 -13.64 -7.28 -7.75
N LEU A 28 -14.57 -6.95 -6.84
CA LEU A 28 -15.49 -7.93 -6.28
C LEU A 28 -16.33 -8.59 -7.39
N VAL A 29 -16.92 -7.77 -8.27
CA VAL A 29 -17.79 -8.26 -9.35
C VAL A 29 -16.97 -8.89 -10.48
N ALA A 30 -15.81 -8.30 -10.82
CA ALA A 30 -14.91 -8.88 -11.81
C ALA A 30 -14.43 -10.29 -11.39
N LEU A 31 -14.10 -10.50 -10.11
CA LEU A 31 -13.74 -11.82 -9.60
C LEU A 31 -14.91 -12.82 -9.73
N LEU A 32 -16.14 -12.42 -9.39
CA LEU A 32 -17.32 -13.29 -9.55
C LEU A 32 -17.55 -13.68 -11.02
N SER A 33 -17.29 -12.78 -11.96
CA SER A 33 -17.39 -13.03 -13.39
C SER A 33 -16.27 -13.96 -13.89
N VAL A 34 -15.00 -13.67 -13.56
CA VAL A 34 -13.84 -14.46 -14.00
C VAL A 34 -13.89 -15.91 -13.51
N TYR A 35 -14.36 -16.16 -12.29
CA TYR A 35 -14.52 -17.52 -11.75
C TYR A 35 -15.82 -18.20 -12.17
N ASN A 36 -16.59 -17.61 -13.10
CA ASN A 36 -17.88 -18.12 -13.59
C ASN A 36 -18.89 -18.45 -12.46
N ILE A 37 -18.79 -17.75 -11.32
CA ILE A 37 -19.74 -17.91 -10.21
C ILE A 37 -21.08 -17.29 -10.63
N LEU A 38 -21.01 -16.15 -11.32
CA LEU A 38 -22.16 -15.44 -11.88
C LEU A 38 -21.82 -14.96 -13.30
N ASN A 39 -22.75 -15.13 -14.24
CA ASN A 39 -22.61 -14.61 -15.60
C ASN A 39 -22.96 -13.10 -15.62
N ILE A 40 -21.96 -12.27 -15.35
CA ILE A 40 -22.12 -10.81 -15.21
C ILE A 40 -21.52 -10.13 -16.43
N SER A 41 -22.30 -9.27 -17.09
CA SER A 41 -21.82 -8.48 -18.22
C SER A 41 -20.91 -7.33 -17.76
N ASP A 42 -19.99 -6.91 -18.64
CA ASP A 42 -19.04 -5.84 -18.35
C ASP A 42 -19.73 -4.52 -17.95
N ASN A 43 -20.90 -4.23 -18.52
CA ASN A 43 -21.69 -3.05 -18.19
C ASN A 43 -22.13 -3.03 -16.71
N VAL A 44 -22.42 -4.21 -16.15
CA VAL A 44 -22.81 -4.34 -14.73
C VAL A 44 -21.59 -4.14 -13.82
N ILE A 45 -20.40 -4.62 -14.21
CA ILE A 45 -19.15 -4.37 -13.48
C ILE A 45 -18.88 -2.87 -13.39
N VAL A 46 -18.96 -2.18 -14.53
CA VAL A 46 -18.80 -0.72 -14.60
C VAL A 46 -19.86 -0.02 -13.74
N GLY A 47 -21.13 -0.42 -13.85
CA GLY A 47 -22.22 0.14 -13.07
C GLY A 47 -22.01 0.01 -11.55
N ILE A 48 -21.58 -1.15 -11.08
CA ILE A 48 -21.31 -1.39 -9.64
C ILE A 48 -20.09 -0.59 -9.17
N ALA A 49 -19.04 -0.47 -9.99
CA ALA A 49 -17.89 0.35 -9.64
C ALA A 49 -18.28 1.82 -9.43
N PHE A 50 -19.04 2.41 -10.36
CA PHE A 50 -19.53 3.79 -10.23
C PHE A 50 -20.56 3.96 -9.11
N ALA A 51 -21.41 2.97 -8.85
CA ALA A 51 -22.27 2.98 -7.68
C ALA A 51 -21.44 3.02 -6.38
N GLY A 52 -20.37 2.21 -6.30
CA GLY A 52 -19.41 2.24 -5.19
C GLY A 52 -18.75 3.61 -5.01
N LEU A 53 -18.32 4.25 -6.11
CA LEU A 53 -17.80 5.61 -6.09
C LEU A 53 -18.81 6.61 -5.50
N GLY A 54 -20.06 6.56 -5.97
CA GLY A 54 -21.14 7.43 -5.48
C GLY A 54 -21.41 7.24 -3.99
N VAL A 55 -21.48 5.99 -3.53
CA VAL A 55 -21.62 5.67 -2.10
C VAL A 55 -20.45 6.23 -1.29
N GLY A 56 -19.21 6.12 -1.78
CA GLY A 56 -18.05 6.65 -1.08
C GLY A 56 -18.06 8.18 -0.97
N ILE A 57 -18.51 8.88 -2.02
CA ILE A 57 -18.69 10.34 -1.97
C ILE A 57 -19.73 10.71 -0.89
N ILE A 58 -20.85 9.98 -0.82
CA ILE A 58 -21.87 10.21 0.21
C ILE A 58 -21.29 9.98 1.61
N LEU A 59 -20.53 8.90 1.81
CA LEU A 59 -19.90 8.60 3.10
C LEU A 59 -18.91 9.68 3.52
N ASP A 60 -18.14 10.25 2.59
CA ASP A 60 -17.25 11.36 2.88
C ASP A 60 -18.02 12.62 3.27
N ILE A 61 -19.08 12.99 2.56
CA ILE A 61 -19.89 14.16 2.92
C ILE A 61 -20.42 14.04 4.36
N LEU A 62 -20.84 12.83 4.76
CA LEU A 62 -21.40 12.57 6.09
C LEU A 62 -20.34 12.40 7.19
N GLY A 63 -19.18 11.82 6.86
CA GLY A 63 -18.20 11.32 7.84
C GLY A 63 -16.84 12.02 7.85
N LEU A 64 -16.46 12.73 6.78
CA LEU A 64 -15.09 13.23 6.57
C LEU A 64 -14.63 14.16 7.70
N LYS A 65 -15.48 15.08 8.16
CA LYS A 65 -15.13 16.00 9.26
C LYS A 65 -14.78 15.26 10.54
N ASN A 66 -15.54 14.22 10.88
CA ASN A 66 -15.30 13.39 12.06
C ASN A 66 -14.07 12.50 11.89
N LEU A 67 -13.82 12.01 10.67
CA LEU A 67 -12.68 11.16 10.37
C LEU A 67 -11.36 11.95 10.41
N ILE A 68 -11.33 13.17 9.87
CA ILE A 68 -10.16 14.07 9.94
C ILE A 68 -9.83 14.42 11.40
N SER A 69 -10.83 14.76 12.22
CA SER A 69 -10.59 15.15 13.62
C SER A 69 -10.03 14.00 14.46
N ARG A 70 -10.40 12.76 14.12
CA ARG A 70 -9.96 11.53 14.80
C ARG A 70 -8.80 10.83 14.10
N PHE A 71 -8.22 11.41 13.04
CA PHE A 71 -7.30 10.73 12.15
C PHE A 71 -6.09 10.09 12.87
N TYR A 72 -5.46 10.81 13.80
CA TYR A 72 -4.34 10.26 14.60
C TYR A 72 -4.76 9.44 15.82
N THR A 73 -6.04 9.45 16.17
CA THR A 73 -6.59 8.63 17.25
C THR A 73 -7.25 7.35 16.74
N LEU A 74 -7.22 7.10 15.43
CA LEU A 74 -7.76 5.86 14.85
C LEU A 74 -7.10 4.63 15.46
N GLU A 75 -7.93 3.61 15.71
CA GLU A 75 -7.47 2.32 16.20
C GLU A 75 -6.56 1.65 15.18
N LEU A 76 -5.57 0.91 15.68
CA LEU A 76 -4.58 0.24 14.84
C LEU A 76 -5.21 -0.79 13.90
N ARG A 77 -6.28 -1.47 14.33
CA ARG A 77 -6.98 -2.49 13.55
C ARG A 77 -7.48 -1.95 12.21
N TRP A 78 -8.10 -0.77 12.22
CA TRP A 78 -8.59 -0.13 10.99
C TRP A 78 -7.45 0.27 10.06
N LEU A 79 -6.33 0.78 10.61
CA LEU A 79 -5.16 1.15 9.82
C LEU A 79 -4.53 -0.07 9.14
N VAL A 80 -4.48 -1.22 9.83
CA VAL A 80 -3.99 -2.48 9.26
C VAL A 80 -4.88 -2.94 8.11
N LEU A 81 -6.20 -2.91 8.28
CA LEU A 81 -7.14 -3.29 7.22
C LEU A 81 -7.01 -2.38 5.99
N VAL A 82 -6.95 -1.06 6.20
CA VAL A 82 -6.74 -0.09 5.13
C VAL A 82 -5.40 -0.34 4.43
N TYR A 83 -4.33 -0.58 5.18
CA TYR A 83 -3.01 -0.86 4.59
C TYR A 83 -3.02 -2.11 3.72
N ILE A 84 -3.60 -3.22 4.20
CA ILE A 84 -3.67 -4.48 3.44
C ILE A 84 -4.51 -4.28 2.17
N PHE A 85 -5.68 -3.64 2.30
CA PHE A 85 -6.55 -3.35 1.17
C PHE A 85 -5.82 -2.53 0.09
N TRP A 86 -5.18 -1.43 0.48
CA TRP A 86 -4.42 -0.60 -0.46
C TRP A 86 -3.16 -1.28 -1.00
N SER A 87 -2.58 -2.23 -0.26
CA SER A 87 -1.45 -3.03 -0.75
C SER A 87 -1.88 -3.97 -1.89
N CYS A 88 -3.05 -4.60 -1.77
CA CYS A 88 -3.62 -5.43 -2.83
C CYS A 88 -3.95 -4.60 -4.07
N ILE A 89 -4.52 -3.41 -3.87
CA ILE A 89 -4.79 -2.46 -4.96
C ILE A 89 -3.48 -2.03 -5.64
N ALA A 90 -2.46 -1.67 -4.87
CA ALA A 90 -1.16 -1.29 -5.39
C ALA A 90 -0.57 -2.40 -6.29
N VAL A 91 -0.66 -3.65 -5.86
CA VAL A 91 -0.25 -4.80 -6.69
C VAL A 91 -1.02 -4.84 -8.01
N ALA A 92 -2.35 -4.69 -7.98
CA ALA A 92 -3.15 -4.74 -9.20
C ALA A 92 -2.83 -3.58 -10.17
N PHE A 93 -2.72 -2.34 -9.67
CA PHE A 93 -2.48 -1.15 -10.49
C PHE A 93 -1.06 -1.06 -11.05
N PHE A 94 -0.06 -1.55 -10.32
CA PHE A 94 1.33 -1.53 -10.77
C PHE A 94 1.77 -2.84 -11.43
N MET A 95 0.81 -3.66 -11.90
CA MET A 95 1.08 -4.95 -12.55
C MET A 95 2.00 -5.87 -11.72
N GLY A 96 1.85 -5.79 -10.40
CA GLY A 96 2.64 -6.52 -9.43
C GLY A 96 4.03 -5.97 -9.11
N LEU A 97 4.41 -4.84 -9.70
CA LEU A 97 5.61 -4.12 -9.30
C LEU A 97 5.45 -3.52 -7.90
N PRO A 98 6.52 -3.47 -7.10
CA PRO A 98 6.46 -3.13 -5.67
C PRO A 98 6.30 -1.63 -5.39
N PHE A 99 6.27 -0.77 -6.41
CA PHE A 99 6.31 0.69 -6.26
C PHE A 99 5.16 1.22 -5.40
N GLY A 100 3.93 0.77 -5.65
CA GLY A 100 2.78 1.22 -4.87
C GLY A 100 2.87 0.82 -3.39
N ASN A 101 3.40 -0.37 -3.09
CA ASN A 101 3.62 -0.82 -1.72
C ASN A 101 4.73 -0.03 -1.02
N ILE A 102 5.79 0.36 -1.74
CA ILE A 102 6.83 1.26 -1.21
C ILE A 102 6.25 2.61 -0.82
N VAL A 103 5.46 3.22 -1.70
CA VAL A 103 4.78 4.49 -1.41
C VAL A 103 3.84 4.32 -0.20
N LEU A 104 3.07 3.23 -0.14
CA LEU A 104 2.16 2.98 0.96
C LEU A 104 2.88 2.79 2.31
N GLY A 105 4.03 2.11 2.31
CA GLY A 105 4.90 1.99 3.49
C GLY A 105 5.43 3.34 3.96
N ILE A 106 5.86 4.19 3.03
CA ILE A 106 6.27 5.57 3.35
C ILE A 106 5.12 6.35 3.99
N ILE A 107 3.91 6.29 3.42
CA ILE A 107 2.72 6.95 3.98
C ILE A 107 2.41 6.42 5.39
N ALA A 108 2.45 5.10 5.60
CA ALA A 108 2.25 4.49 6.91
C ALA A 108 3.31 4.94 7.93
N GLY A 109 4.56 5.07 7.49
CA GLY A 109 5.66 5.63 8.26
C GLY A 109 5.38 7.08 8.67
N VAL A 110 5.05 7.95 7.71
CA VAL A 110 4.67 9.34 7.99
C VAL A 110 3.54 9.41 8.99
N TYR A 111 2.48 8.61 8.79
CA TYR A 111 1.33 8.54 9.69
C TYR A 111 1.75 8.21 11.13
N ILE A 112 2.50 7.12 11.35
CA ILE A 112 2.88 6.68 12.70
C ILE A 112 3.80 7.71 13.38
N GLY A 113 4.69 8.35 12.62
CA GLY A 113 5.54 9.44 13.12
C GLY A 113 4.74 10.65 13.60
N ARG A 114 3.75 11.09 12.82
CA ARG A 114 2.87 12.21 13.21
C ARG A 114 1.95 11.84 14.37
N LYS A 115 1.39 10.62 14.37
CA LYS A 115 0.56 10.10 15.46
C LYS A 115 1.28 10.15 16.80
N HIS A 116 2.51 9.65 16.88
CA HIS A 116 3.29 9.69 18.12
C HIS A 116 3.76 11.09 18.52
N TYR A 117 4.01 11.96 17.54
CA TYR A 117 4.32 13.37 17.82
C TYR A 117 3.15 14.06 18.53
N TYR A 118 1.93 13.95 17.98
CA TYR A 118 0.75 14.56 18.58
C TYR A 118 0.31 13.89 19.89
N ALA A 119 0.61 12.61 20.07
CA ALA A 119 0.36 11.90 21.32
C ALA A 119 1.41 12.20 22.42
N GLY A 120 2.46 12.99 22.14
CA GLY A 120 3.50 13.32 23.11
C GLY A 120 4.28 12.11 23.64
N THR A 121 4.40 11.05 22.83
CA THR A 121 4.95 9.77 23.30
C THR A 121 6.48 9.84 23.49
N SER A 122 7.02 9.04 24.41
CA SER A 122 8.47 8.88 24.61
C SER A 122 9.18 8.39 23.33
N LYS A 123 10.47 8.72 23.23
CA LYS A 123 11.30 8.31 22.08
C LYS A 123 11.38 6.80 21.92
N ASP A 124 11.38 6.06 23.03
CA ASP A 124 11.53 4.60 23.03
C ASP A 124 10.28 3.92 22.47
N LEU A 125 9.10 4.35 22.93
CA LEU A 125 7.82 3.87 22.40
C LEU A 125 7.66 4.22 20.91
N PHE A 126 8.07 5.43 20.51
CA PHE A 126 8.10 5.80 19.09
C PHE A 126 9.03 4.89 18.27
N ALA A 127 10.26 4.63 18.75
CA ALA A 127 11.22 3.80 18.05
C ALA A 127 10.73 2.36 17.88
N MET A 128 10.07 1.81 18.90
CA MET A 128 9.40 0.51 18.83
C MET A 128 8.29 0.51 17.77
N SER A 129 7.35 1.46 17.83
CA SER A 129 6.27 1.56 16.84
C SER A 129 6.78 1.72 15.41
N ALA A 130 7.78 2.57 15.19
CA ALA A 130 8.39 2.77 13.87
C ALA A 130 9.03 1.47 13.33
N ARG A 131 9.68 0.69 14.22
CA ARG A 131 10.22 -0.63 13.85
C ARG A 131 9.10 -1.60 13.50
N TYR A 132 8.05 -1.72 14.31
CA TYR A 132 6.94 -2.65 14.05
C TYR A 132 6.19 -2.32 12.76
N VAL A 133 5.90 -1.05 12.50
CA VAL A 133 5.25 -0.62 11.25
C VAL A 133 6.17 -0.91 10.05
N GLY A 134 7.48 -0.68 10.19
CA GLY A 134 8.45 -1.04 9.15
C GLY A 134 8.48 -2.54 8.87
N ILE A 135 8.51 -3.39 9.91
CA ILE A 135 8.48 -4.85 9.75
C ILE A 135 7.17 -5.29 9.10
N PHE A 136 6.04 -4.77 9.56
CA PHE A 136 4.73 -5.07 9.00
C PHE A 136 4.66 -4.74 7.51
N ALA A 137 5.02 -3.51 7.13
CA ALA A 137 5.03 -3.07 5.75
C ALA A 137 5.95 -3.93 4.87
N ALA A 138 7.13 -4.28 5.40
CA ALA A 138 8.11 -5.14 4.74
C ALA A 138 7.61 -6.58 4.54
N LEU A 139 6.94 -7.15 5.54
CA LEU A 139 6.35 -8.49 5.44
C LEU A 139 5.24 -8.54 4.39
N ILE A 140 4.31 -7.58 4.41
CA ILE A 140 3.24 -7.52 3.40
C ILE A 140 3.84 -7.39 2.00
N THR A 141 4.81 -6.50 1.82
CA THR A 141 5.51 -6.32 0.53
C THR A 141 6.24 -7.59 0.10
N GLY A 142 6.92 -8.27 1.02
CA GLY A 142 7.63 -9.51 0.76
C GLY A 142 6.71 -10.65 0.36
N ILE A 143 5.58 -10.82 1.05
CA ILE A 143 4.58 -11.84 0.72
C ILE A 143 4.03 -11.60 -0.69
N LEU A 144 3.61 -10.37 -0.98
CA LEU A 144 3.06 -10.01 -2.29
C LEU A 144 4.10 -10.14 -3.41
N ALA A 145 5.31 -9.60 -3.19
CA ALA A 145 6.40 -9.68 -4.16
C ALA A 145 6.84 -11.13 -4.42
N SER A 146 6.85 -11.98 -3.39
CA SER A 146 7.19 -13.40 -3.55
C SER A 146 6.14 -14.15 -4.35
N ALA A 147 4.85 -13.91 -4.08
CA ALA A 147 3.77 -14.52 -4.85
C ALA A 147 3.85 -14.16 -6.34
N ILE A 148 4.02 -12.87 -6.63
CA ILE A 148 4.10 -12.34 -7.99
C ILE A 148 5.40 -12.78 -8.68
N GLY A 149 6.52 -12.72 -7.96
CA GLY A 149 7.82 -13.15 -8.45
C GLY A 149 7.83 -14.63 -8.81
N PHE A 150 7.18 -15.48 -8.00
CA PHE A 150 7.05 -16.90 -8.31
C PHE A 150 6.19 -17.14 -9.56
N MET A 151 5.10 -16.38 -9.74
CA MET A 151 4.31 -16.43 -10.98
C MET A 151 5.14 -15.98 -12.19
N ALA A 152 6.00 -14.97 -12.02
CA ALA A 152 6.86 -14.45 -13.09
C ALA A 152 7.91 -15.44 -13.59
N LEU A 153 8.30 -16.46 -12.81
CA LEU A 153 9.22 -17.51 -13.26
C LEU A 153 8.69 -18.27 -14.48
N ASN A 154 7.36 -18.32 -14.65
CA ASN A 154 6.71 -18.98 -15.78
C ASN A 154 6.57 -18.06 -17.01
N ASP A 155 6.88 -16.77 -16.89
CA ASP A 155 6.76 -15.80 -17.98
C ASP A 155 8.13 -15.30 -18.47
N ARG A 156 8.49 -15.71 -19.69
CA ARG A 156 9.75 -15.33 -20.35
C ARG A 156 9.85 -13.82 -20.60
N TYR A 157 8.73 -13.13 -20.80
CA TYR A 157 8.75 -11.69 -21.02
C TYR A 157 9.12 -10.95 -19.74
N THR A 158 8.45 -11.27 -18.63
CA THR A 158 8.75 -10.69 -17.31
C THR A 158 10.18 -10.98 -16.87
N LEU A 159 10.67 -12.22 -17.05
CA LEU A 159 12.07 -12.54 -16.74
C LEU A 159 13.05 -11.68 -17.54
N ARG A 160 12.79 -11.45 -18.84
CA ARG A 160 13.65 -10.59 -19.66
C ARG A 160 13.69 -9.15 -19.14
N MET A 161 12.57 -8.62 -18.65
CA MET A 161 12.54 -7.30 -18.01
C MET A 161 13.35 -7.27 -16.69
N ILE A 162 13.29 -8.32 -15.89
CA ILE A 162 14.09 -8.43 -14.67
C ILE A 162 15.58 -8.47 -15.04
N TYR A 163 15.98 -9.31 -16.01
CA TYR A 163 17.37 -9.39 -16.48
C TYR A 163 17.90 -8.07 -17.02
N SER A 164 17.11 -7.36 -17.84
CA SER A 164 17.52 -6.07 -18.39
C SER A 164 17.69 -5.01 -17.29
N SER A 165 16.85 -5.01 -16.25
CA SER A 165 16.98 -4.09 -15.12
C SER A 165 18.23 -4.31 -14.25
N VAL A 166 18.77 -5.53 -14.24
CA VAL A 166 20.01 -5.88 -13.54
C VAL A 166 21.24 -5.83 -14.48
N GLY A 167 21.04 -5.57 -15.77
CA GLY A 167 22.13 -5.50 -16.77
C GLY A 167 22.71 -6.86 -17.17
N LEU A 168 21.96 -7.94 -16.95
CA LEU A 168 22.38 -9.32 -17.23
C LEU A 168 21.82 -9.82 -18.57
N LYS A 169 22.56 -10.67 -19.28
CA LYS A 169 22.11 -11.28 -20.54
C LYS A 169 21.33 -12.59 -20.29
N PRO A 170 20.16 -12.80 -20.92
CA PRO A 170 19.32 -13.99 -20.67
C PRO A 170 19.89 -15.33 -21.20
N SER A 171 21.05 -15.34 -21.86
CA SER A 171 21.39 -16.37 -22.87
C SER A 171 21.90 -17.72 -22.34
N SER A 172 21.95 -17.97 -21.03
CA SER A 172 22.47 -19.24 -20.48
C SER A 172 22.12 -19.43 -19.00
N ILE A 173 20.83 -19.39 -18.66
CA ILE A 173 20.38 -19.37 -17.27
C ILE A 173 19.42 -20.52 -17.00
N THR A 174 19.75 -21.33 -15.98
CA THR A 174 18.96 -22.46 -15.49
C THR A 174 17.78 -21.98 -14.64
N ASP A 175 16.73 -22.81 -14.50
CA ASP A 175 15.55 -22.50 -13.68
C ASP A 175 15.91 -22.13 -12.23
N VAL A 176 16.95 -22.78 -11.69
CA VAL A 176 17.50 -22.47 -10.36
C VAL A 176 18.02 -21.04 -10.28
N ALA A 177 18.71 -20.55 -11.32
CA ALA A 177 19.25 -19.20 -11.33
C ALA A 177 18.15 -18.13 -11.50
N ASN A 178 17.06 -18.43 -12.23
CA ASN A 178 15.87 -17.57 -12.27
C ASN A 178 15.22 -17.45 -10.87
N ALA A 179 15.06 -18.58 -10.17
CA ALA A 179 14.49 -18.61 -8.82
C ALA A 179 15.35 -17.84 -7.80
N ILE A 180 16.68 -17.99 -7.87
CA ILE A 180 17.61 -17.23 -7.03
C ILE A 180 17.49 -15.73 -7.29
N LEU A 181 17.44 -15.31 -8.56
CA LEU A 181 17.33 -13.89 -8.92
C LEU A 181 16.05 -13.27 -8.37
N VAL A 182 14.91 -13.94 -8.55
CA VAL A 182 13.62 -13.50 -8.01
C VAL A 182 13.65 -13.46 -6.48
N GLY A 183 14.20 -14.50 -5.84
CA GLY A 183 14.34 -14.55 -4.38
C GLY A 183 15.19 -13.41 -3.83
N MET A 184 16.33 -13.13 -4.45
CA MET A 184 17.18 -11.98 -4.10
C MET A 184 16.44 -10.65 -4.28
N GLY A 185 15.72 -10.48 -5.39
CA GLY A 185 14.89 -9.30 -5.63
C GLY A 185 13.86 -9.09 -4.52
N CYS A 186 13.18 -10.15 -4.09
CA CYS A 186 12.21 -10.09 -2.99
C CYS A 186 12.88 -9.68 -1.67
N VAL A 187 14.05 -10.23 -1.34
CA VAL A 187 14.80 -9.86 -0.13
C VAL A 187 15.20 -8.38 -0.17
N VAL A 188 15.71 -7.89 -1.31
CA VAL A 188 16.06 -6.48 -1.49
C VAL A 188 14.84 -5.59 -1.27
N LEU A 189 13.68 -5.96 -1.82
CA LEU A 189 12.43 -5.20 -1.65
C LEU A 189 11.96 -5.18 -0.19
N VAL A 190 12.05 -6.29 0.53
CA VAL A 190 11.71 -6.35 1.97
C VAL A 190 12.60 -5.41 2.78
N VAL A 191 13.91 -5.44 2.52
CA VAL A 191 14.87 -4.57 3.21
C VAL A 191 14.61 -3.10 2.88
N LEU A 192 14.41 -2.79 1.59
CA LEU A 192 14.12 -1.43 1.13
C LEU A 192 12.83 -0.90 1.77
N GLN A 193 11.77 -1.70 1.76
CA GLN A 193 10.48 -1.36 2.34
C GLN A 193 10.59 -1.02 3.83
N PHE A 194 11.30 -1.86 4.59
CA PHE A 194 11.54 -1.65 6.01
C PHE A 194 12.21 -0.30 6.26
N TRP A 195 13.29 -0.02 5.54
CA TRP A 195 14.05 1.22 5.71
C TRP A 195 13.25 2.45 5.26
N CYS A 196 12.62 2.44 4.10
CA CYS A 196 11.79 3.54 3.61
C CYS A 196 10.70 3.91 4.62
N THR A 197 9.97 2.92 5.13
CA THR A 197 8.91 3.10 6.13
C THR A 197 9.46 3.68 7.44
N LYS A 198 10.56 3.12 7.94
CA LYS A 198 11.20 3.56 9.19
C LYS A 198 11.77 4.98 9.06
N PHE A 199 12.45 5.30 7.96
CA PHE A 199 12.99 6.63 7.71
C PHE A 199 11.88 7.68 7.61
N ALA A 200 10.79 7.38 6.91
CA ALA A 200 9.62 8.24 6.82
C ALA A 200 9.02 8.54 8.20
N ALA A 201 8.90 7.52 9.06
CA ALA A 201 8.44 7.70 10.44
C ALA A 201 9.35 8.60 11.27
N MET A 202 10.67 8.38 11.21
CA MET A 202 11.67 9.20 11.92
C MET A 202 11.65 10.65 11.44
N PHE A 203 11.55 10.86 10.13
CA PHE A 203 11.48 12.18 9.54
C PHE A 203 10.22 12.93 10.00
N ALA A 204 9.06 12.30 9.90
CA ALA A 204 7.77 12.88 10.29
C ALA A 204 7.67 13.21 11.79
N PHE A 205 8.25 12.37 12.66
CA PHE A 205 8.32 12.63 14.09
C PHE A 205 9.24 13.81 14.42
N ARG A 206 10.40 13.93 13.73
CA ARG A 206 11.36 15.02 13.95
C ARG A 206 10.88 16.37 13.44
N LEU A 207 10.15 16.41 12.31
CA LEU A 207 9.61 17.65 11.76
C LEU A 207 8.75 18.43 12.76
N GLY A 208 8.03 17.73 13.64
CA GLY A 208 7.24 18.38 14.69
C GLY A 208 8.09 19.21 15.66
N LYS A 209 9.31 18.76 16.00
CA LYS A 209 10.19 19.44 16.97
C LYS A 209 10.84 20.73 16.47
N ARG A 210 10.83 20.99 15.16
CA ARG A 210 11.45 22.20 14.58
C ARG A 210 10.47 23.37 14.43
N VAL A 211 9.17 23.11 14.60
CA VAL A 211 8.08 24.08 14.32
C VAL A 211 7.41 24.57 15.61
N THR A 212 7.89 24.11 16.77
CA THR A 212 7.51 24.57 18.11
C THR A 212 8.70 25.24 18.77
#